data_AF-A0A2T3GA72-F1
#
_entry.id   AF-A0A2T3GA72-F1
#
_cell.length_a   1.000
_cell.length_b   1.000
_cell.length_c   1.000
_cell.angle_alpha   90.00
_cell.angle_beta   90.00
_cell.angle_gamma   90.00
#
_symmetry.space_group_name_H-M   'P 1'
#
loop_
_entity.id
_entity.type
_entity.pdbx_description
1 polymer ?
#
loop_
_entity_poly.entity_id
_entity_poly.type
_entity_poly.pdbx_seq_one_letter_code
_entity_poly.pdbx_strand_id
1 'polypeptide(L)'
;MNREEINKLFGVTDEQLDHMAAEYESGEWQGSVGPIVPGRPRLYDEELETISFRLPKSRVNAIDAKAKRNGETRSQFLRQAVDDALLADA
;
A
#
# COMPACT_ATOMS: atom_id res chain seq x y z
N MET A 1 -29.25 -0.90 5.28
CA MET A 1 -29.62 -1.35 3.93
C MET A 1 -29.91 -2.83 3.98
N ASN A 2 -31.04 -3.25 3.42
CA ASN A 2 -31.34 -4.66 3.20
C ASN A 2 -30.68 -5.16 1.90
N ARG A 3 -30.76 -6.47 1.64
CA ARG A 3 -30.13 -7.10 0.48
C ARG A 3 -30.63 -6.50 -0.84
N GLU A 4 -31.93 -6.29 -0.98
CA GLU A 4 -32.53 -5.73 -2.20
C GLU A 4 -32.05 -4.30 -2.48
N GLU A 5 -31.91 -3.48 -1.44
CA GLU A 5 -31.38 -2.12 -1.54
C GLU A 5 -29.91 -2.10 -2.00
N ILE A 6 -29.10 -3.05 -1.51
CA ILE A 6 -27.70 -3.22 -1.91
C ILE A 6 -27.61 -3.63 -3.38
N ASN A 7 -28.36 -4.66 -3.78
CA ASN A 7 -28.37 -5.16 -5.14
C ASN A 7 -28.78 -4.07 -6.15
N LYS A 8 -29.82 -3.30 -5.80
CA LYS A 8 -30.27 -2.16 -6.62
C LYS A 8 -29.22 -1.06 -6.72
N LEU A 9 -28.49 -0.77 -5.63
CA LEU A 9 -27.41 0.22 -5.63
C LEU A 9 -26.28 -0.16 -6.58
N PHE A 10 -25.92 -1.45 -6.64
CA PHE A 10 -24.85 -1.97 -7.50
C PHE A 10 -25.32 -2.42 -8.88
N GLY A 11 -26.63 -2.36 -9.16
CA GLY A 11 -27.20 -2.73 -10.46
C GLY A 11 -27.11 -4.23 -10.76
N VAL A 12 -27.15 -5.08 -9.73
CA VAL A 12 -27.05 -6.54 -9.83
C VAL A 12 -28.30 -7.23 -9.28
N THR A 13 -28.55 -8.47 -9.69
CA THR A 13 -29.57 -9.36 -9.09
C THR A 13 -28.92 -10.47 -8.28
N ASP A 14 -29.71 -11.13 -7.41
CA ASP A 14 -29.21 -12.29 -6.65
C ASP A 14 -28.78 -13.42 -7.59
N GLU A 15 -29.54 -13.69 -8.66
CA GLU A 15 -29.21 -14.74 -9.63
C GLU A 15 -27.89 -14.46 -10.38
N GLN A 16 -27.59 -13.17 -10.64
CA GLN A 16 -26.31 -12.80 -11.25
C GLN A 16 -25.15 -13.07 -10.29
N LEU A 17 -25.32 -12.76 -9.00
CA LEU A 17 -24.32 -13.03 -7.98
C LEU A 17 -24.11 -14.53 -7.79
N ASP A 18 -25.19 -15.32 -7.77
CA ASP A 18 -25.13 -16.77 -7.65
C ASP A 18 -24.40 -17.40 -8.85
N HIS A 19 -24.68 -16.94 -10.08
CA HIS A 19 -23.96 -17.40 -11.27
C HIS A 19 -22.47 -17.04 -11.21
N MET A 20 -22.13 -15.83 -10.77
CA MET A 20 -20.73 -15.42 -10.62
C MET A 20 -20.02 -16.26 -9.55
N ALA A 21 -20.67 -16.55 -8.44
CA ALA A 21 -20.12 -17.35 -7.34
C ALA A 21 -19.92 -18.82 -7.75
N ALA A 22 -20.85 -19.38 -8.53
CA ALA A 22 -20.84 -20.79 -8.92
C ALA A 22 -19.52 -21.24 -9.56
N GLU A 23 -18.91 -20.41 -10.42
CA GLU A 23 -17.63 -20.72 -11.06
C GLU A 23 -16.47 -20.83 -10.04
N TYR A 24 -16.46 -19.99 -9.01
CA TYR A 24 -15.44 -20.05 -7.95
C TYR A 24 -15.70 -21.23 -7.00
N GLU A 25 -16.95 -21.51 -6.68
CA GLU A 25 -17.36 -22.58 -5.76
C GLU A 25 -17.19 -23.98 -6.37
N SER A 26 -17.42 -24.14 -7.68
CA SER A 26 -17.18 -25.38 -8.41
C SER A 26 -15.70 -25.59 -8.73
N GLY A 27 -14.88 -24.54 -8.62
CA GLY A 27 -13.49 -24.56 -9.06
C GLY A 27 -13.33 -24.60 -10.59
N GLU A 28 -14.41 -24.35 -11.34
CA GLU A 28 -14.40 -24.32 -12.81
C GLU A 28 -14.11 -22.93 -13.38
N TRP A 29 -13.82 -21.94 -12.52
CA TRP A 29 -13.48 -20.58 -12.94
C TRP A 29 -12.30 -20.55 -13.91
N GLN A 30 -12.52 -19.97 -15.09
CA GLN A 30 -11.51 -19.85 -16.15
C GLN A 30 -11.11 -18.39 -16.33
N GLY A 31 -10.00 -18.00 -15.71
CA GLY A 31 -9.40 -16.70 -15.87
C GLY A 31 -7.92 -16.69 -15.51
N SER A 32 -7.24 -15.59 -15.80
CA SER A 32 -5.85 -15.36 -15.40
C SER A 32 -5.79 -14.48 -14.17
N VAL A 33 -5.15 -14.94 -13.10
CA VAL A 33 -4.70 -14.04 -12.03
C VAL A 33 -3.47 -13.28 -12.50
N GLY A 34 -3.33 -12.03 -12.04
CA GLY A 34 -2.07 -11.30 -12.19
C GLY A 34 -0.91 -12.05 -11.50
N PRO A 35 0.34 -11.65 -11.75
CA PRO A 35 1.48 -12.26 -11.07
C PRO A 35 1.31 -12.13 -9.55
N ILE A 36 1.51 -13.23 -8.83
CA ILE A 36 1.62 -13.22 -7.36
C ILE A 36 2.93 -12.49 -7.05
N VAL A 37 2.81 -11.25 -6.56
CA VAL A 37 3.98 -10.47 -6.13
C VAL A 37 4.12 -10.65 -4.62
N PRO A 38 5.24 -11.19 -4.11
CA PRO A 38 5.48 -11.20 -2.67
C PRO A 38 5.42 -9.77 -2.14
N GLY A 39 4.80 -9.59 -0.97
CA GLY A 39 4.78 -8.31 -0.29
C GLY A 39 6.20 -7.77 -0.09
N ARG A 40 6.34 -6.44 0.03
CA ARG A 40 7.64 -5.83 0.32
C ARG A 40 8.19 -6.45 1.62
N PRO A 41 9.43 -6.97 1.63
CA PRO A 41 10.04 -7.49 2.85
C PRO A 41 9.99 -6.48 3.99
N ARG A 42 9.88 -6.99 5.23
CA ARG A 42 9.99 -6.14 6.43
C ARG A 42 11.36 -5.46 6.42
N LEU A 43 11.37 -4.16 6.74
CA LEU A 43 12.60 -3.37 6.81
C LEU A 43 13.35 -3.57 8.13
N TYR A 44 12.64 -3.92 9.20
CA TYR A 44 13.15 -4.08 10.56
C TYR A 44 12.46 -5.26 11.26
N ASP A 45 13.15 -5.84 12.24
CA ASP A 45 12.66 -6.97 13.06
C ASP A 45 11.77 -6.52 14.23
N GLU A 46 11.62 -5.21 14.43
CA GLU A 46 10.78 -4.61 15.47
C GLU A 46 9.49 -3.98 14.91
N GLU A 47 8.63 -3.49 15.83
CA GLU A 47 7.43 -2.73 15.49
C GLU A 47 7.79 -1.32 15.01
N LEU A 48 7.07 -0.81 14.01
CA LEU A 48 7.32 0.50 13.42
C LEU A 48 6.21 1.48 13.78
N GLU A 49 6.58 2.61 14.36
CA GLU A 49 5.67 3.72 14.64
C GLU A 49 5.76 4.81 13.57
N THR A 50 4.62 5.44 13.25
CA THR A 50 4.56 6.50 12.23
C THR A 50 4.61 7.88 12.88
N ILE A 51 5.62 8.66 12.51
CA ILE A 51 5.73 10.07 12.89
C ILE A 51 5.30 10.95 11.71
N SER A 52 4.24 11.74 11.88
CA SER A 52 3.74 12.68 10.86
C SER A 52 3.96 14.13 11.26
N PHE A 53 4.67 14.89 10.44
CA PHE A 53 4.80 16.35 10.59
C PHE A 53 4.86 17.04 9.23
N ARG A 54 4.54 18.33 9.21
CA ARG A 54 4.50 19.13 7.98
C ARG A 54 5.82 19.85 7.76
N LEU A 55 6.30 19.82 6.52
CA LEU A 55 7.45 20.60 6.07
C LEU A 55 7.02 21.59 4.98
N PRO A 56 7.70 22.74 4.85
CA PRO A 56 7.52 23.62 3.69
C PRO A 56 7.71 22.84 2.38
N LYS A 57 6.91 23.13 1.36
CA LYS A 57 7.00 22.46 0.04
C LYS A 57 8.42 22.52 -0.54
N SER A 58 9.12 23.65 -0.37
CA SER A 58 10.50 23.81 -0.81
C SER A 58 11.45 22.81 -0.16
N ARG A 59 11.25 22.45 1.11
CA ARG A 59 12.04 21.45 1.83
C ARG A 59 11.72 20.05 1.36
N VAL A 60 10.45 19.72 1.14
CA VAL A 60 10.04 18.43 0.56
C VAL A 60 10.68 18.23 -0.82
N ASN A 61 10.64 19.25 -1.67
CA ASN A 61 11.28 19.20 -2.99
C ASN A 61 12.80 19.01 -2.89
N ALA A 62 13.45 19.67 -1.92
CA ALA A 62 14.89 19.53 -1.71
C ALA A 62 15.28 18.12 -1.22
N ILE A 63 14.45 17.52 -0.36
CA ILE A 63 14.58 16.12 0.09
C ILE A 63 14.47 15.19 -1.10
N ASP A 64 13.42 15.32 -1.91
CA ASP A 64 13.20 14.47 -3.08
C ASP A 64 14.34 14.57 -4.10
N ALA A 65 14.83 15.78 -4.35
CA ALA A 65 15.95 16.01 -5.24
C ALA A 65 17.25 15.37 -4.70
N LYS A 66 17.50 15.45 -3.39
CA LYS A 66 18.68 14.84 -2.76
C LYS A 66 18.59 13.31 -2.80
N ALA A 67 17.45 12.75 -2.42
CA ALA A 67 17.20 11.32 -2.46
C ALA A 67 17.38 10.75 -3.88
N LYS A 68 16.79 11.42 -4.89
CA LYS A 68 16.95 11.02 -6.29
C LYS A 68 18.40 11.04 -6.76
N ARG A 69 19.20 12.04 -6.37
CA ARG A 69 20.64 12.11 -6.73
C ARG A 69 21.44 10.95 -6.16
N ASN A 70 21.04 10.44 -4.99
CA ASN A 70 21.70 9.35 -4.30
C ASN A 70 21.15 7.96 -4.67
N GLY A 71 20.15 7.88 -5.56
CA GLY A 71 19.48 6.62 -5.90
C GLY A 71 18.64 6.03 -4.76
N GLU A 72 18.27 6.84 -3.78
CA GLU A 72 17.51 6.41 -2.60
C GLU A 72 16.05 6.91 -2.64
N THR A 73 15.19 6.24 -1.89
CA THR A 73 13.81 6.70 -1.66
C THR A 73 13.76 7.81 -0.61
N ARG A 74 12.70 8.62 -0.62
CA ARG A 74 12.46 9.65 0.41
C ARG A 74 12.57 9.08 1.84
N SER A 75 11.99 7.91 2.07
CA SER A 75 12.01 7.27 3.40
C SER A 75 13.39 6.76 3.80
N GLN A 76 14.23 6.33 2.84
CA GLN A 76 15.64 6.01 3.14
C GLN A 76 16.41 7.25 3.56
N PHE A 77 16.28 8.33 2.80
CA PHE A 77 16.91 9.61 3.15
C PHE A 77 16.50 10.10 4.55
N LEU A 78 15.21 10.05 4.86
CA LEU A 78 14.70 10.50 6.16
C LEU A 78 15.17 9.60 7.31
N ARG A 79 15.23 8.28 7.12
CA ARG A 79 15.77 7.35 8.12
C ARG A 79 17.25 7.62 8.37
N GLN A 80 18.05 7.77 7.30
CA GLN A 80 19.47 8.11 7.45
C GLN A 80 19.67 9.43 8.21
N ALA A 81 18.86 10.45 7.93
CA ALA A 81 18.95 11.72 8.65
C ALA A 81 18.61 11.59 10.15
N VAL A 82 17.71 10.67 10.52
CA VAL A 82 17.41 10.36 11.91
C VAL A 82 18.58 9.59 12.53
N ASP A 83 19.08 8.55 11.86
CA ASP A 83 20.22 7.74 12.32
C ASP A 83 21.46 8.62 12.53
N ASP A 84 21.79 9.49 11.56
CA ASP A 84 22.90 10.43 11.65
C ASP A 84 22.77 11.36 12.86
N ALA A 85 21.56 11.84 13.15
CA ALA A 85 21.31 12.74 14.27
C ALA A 85 21.37 12.01 15.64
N LEU A 86 20.89 10.77 15.72
CA LEU A 86 20.86 10.00 16.96
C LEU A 86 22.21 9.34 17.27
N LEU A 87 22.97 8.93 16.24
CA LEU A 87 24.26 8.26 16.40
C LEU A 87 25.43 9.24 16.52
N ALA A 88 25.26 10.50 16.12
CA ALA A 88 26.30 11.53 16.31
C ALA A 88 26.50 11.94 17.79
N ASP A 89 25.51 11.65 18.65
CA ASP A 89 25.54 11.96 20.09
C ASP A 89 25.89 10.75 20.96
N ALA A 90 26.26 9.60 20.36
CA ALA A 90 26.66 8.36 21.03
C ALA A 90 28.18 8.15 21.04
#